data_AF-A0A1G9UER6-F1
#
_entry.id   AF-A0A1G9UER6-F1
#
_cell.length_a   1.000
_cell.length_b   1.000
_cell.length_c   1.000
_cell.angle_alpha   90.00
_cell.angle_beta   90.00
_cell.angle_gamma   90.00
#
_symmetry.space_group_name_H-M   'P 1'
#
loop_
_entity.id
_entity.type
_entity.pdbx_description
1 polymer ?
#
loop_
_entity_poly.entity_id
_entity_poly.type
_entity_poly.pdbx_seq_one_letter_code
_entity_poly.pdbx_strand_id
1 'polypeptide(L)'
;MLAVWVEQLLGFASGALGAIRDNEHYPSFMAWARDEGRALVGDDLALAQALAPELWSQTPLARADFNCEPLARPGRNEPCWCDSGRKTKHCCGAVEIPGPIPSHLMWMLSLREWKGPVLKAALASGHAPAQALLEAGLIAAESGQRGRAQQILEALFEGADWARMPEQAEPAFELLVDLYQERGFYRKRTALLDEVLDRGPLFLRGVALERLCLMHLDNDDLASAREAFVRAQQALPDSPTLAYIEAMLLLHEGNVEEAGERARFWFRRLSRQGDLDPEQLQFLADLAENPGATLAEQMVNSEEDLADPLAALQALLEALPTAPLLDFVSAEDGSREYHRSAREATLFAAWQKHFQVLVDEDAALGFEDDPWPHASDWLAELCAHPEWLDSPQVMQALTLALTSRFGSLPWMAPSLFEPLAQRLERWLTQLDGVGDGPFVWDAADNAVLLRTGLALVVGMERGAREHSRELAERLLTLDAQDSLGLRELVLDQLLREGSDQRALEVSYQPMETALLGVMMGRALALYRLERFDEAREALREAQAINGHVLEMLCNEQARAVSLPASGLPAPGSRAEAWQYRTLMRDQWANTRGALVWLCDPESPRD
;
A
#
# COMPACT_ATOMS: atom_id res chain seq x y z
N MET A 1 -29.86 28.40 -8.71
CA MET A 1 -30.49 28.99 -7.50
C MET A 1 -29.88 28.41 -6.22
N LEU A 2 -29.81 27.08 -6.03
CA LEU A 2 -29.21 26.50 -4.82
C LEU A 2 -27.70 26.76 -4.65
N ALA A 3 -26.89 26.67 -5.71
CA ALA A 3 -25.45 26.94 -5.63
C ALA A 3 -25.13 28.38 -5.18
N VAL A 4 -25.83 29.36 -5.76
CA VAL A 4 -25.71 30.79 -5.38
C VAL A 4 -26.10 31.01 -3.92
N TRP A 5 -27.14 30.32 -3.44
CA TRP A 5 -27.54 30.40 -2.03
C TRP A 5 -26.48 29.82 -1.10
N VAL A 6 -25.87 28.68 -1.45
CA VAL A 6 -24.80 28.07 -0.64
C VAL A 6 -23.60 29.01 -0.52
N GLU A 7 -23.16 29.61 -1.61
CA GLU A 7 -22.07 30.60 -1.60
C GLU A 7 -22.40 31.83 -0.73
N GLN A 8 -23.61 32.38 -0.87
CA GLN A 8 -24.07 33.51 -0.06
C GLN A 8 -24.16 33.16 1.42
N LEU A 9 -24.71 31.99 1.76
CA LEU A 9 -24.83 31.52 3.13
C LEU A 9 -23.44 31.30 3.75
N LEU A 10 -22.51 30.67 3.03
CA LEU A 10 -21.14 30.46 3.50
C LEU A 10 -20.40 31.79 3.70
N GLY A 11 -20.55 32.73 2.76
CA GLY A 11 -19.97 34.08 2.86
C GLY A 11 -20.52 34.84 4.07
N PHE A 12 -21.85 34.89 4.21
CA PHE A 12 -22.52 35.55 5.34
C PHE A 12 -22.16 34.89 6.68
N ALA A 13 -22.15 33.55 6.75
CA ALA A 13 -21.84 32.82 7.98
C ALA A 13 -20.38 32.98 8.42
N SER A 14 -19.45 33.03 7.46
CA SER A 14 -18.03 33.30 7.75
C SER A 14 -17.83 34.72 8.28
N GLY A 15 -18.47 35.72 7.65
CA GLY A 15 -18.46 37.10 8.15
C GLY A 15 -19.12 37.22 9.52
N ALA A 16 -20.24 36.51 9.73
CA ALA A 16 -20.96 36.50 10.99
C ALA A 16 -20.13 35.88 12.12
N LEU A 17 -19.41 34.79 11.85
CA LEU A 17 -18.51 34.17 12.82
C LEU A 17 -17.42 35.16 13.28
N GLY A 18 -16.80 35.89 12.34
CA GLY A 18 -15.84 36.94 12.66
C GLY A 18 -16.43 38.03 13.55
N ALA A 19 -17.59 38.58 13.16
CA ALA A 19 -18.26 39.64 13.92
C ALA A 19 -18.68 39.19 15.33
N ILE A 20 -19.16 37.95 15.49
CA ILE A 20 -19.53 37.38 16.80
C ILE A 20 -18.28 37.24 17.67
N ARG A 21 -17.14 36.80 17.11
CA ARG A 21 -15.89 36.61 17.86
C ARG A 21 -15.25 37.92 18.28
N ASP A 22 -15.35 38.95 17.45
CA ASP A 22 -14.84 40.29 17.78
C ASP A 22 -15.61 40.90 18.96
N ASN A 23 -16.93 40.66 19.01
CA ASN A 23 -17.78 41.13 20.09
C ASN A 23 -18.98 40.21 20.29
N GLU A 24 -18.91 39.34 21.30
CA GLU A 24 -19.94 38.37 21.65
C GLU A 24 -21.17 39.01 22.33
N HIS A 25 -21.69 40.09 21.73
CA HIS A 25 -22.85 40.84 22.17
C HIS A 25 -23.88 40.93 21.03
N TYR A 26 -25.02 40.26 21.21
CA TYR A 26 -26.02 40.08 20.17
C TYR A 26 -26.49 41.39 19.49
N PRO A 27 -26.80 42.50 20.20
CA PRO A 27 -27.14 43.77 19.57
C PRO A 27 -26.04 44.34 18.66
N SER A 28 -24.77 44.14 19.03
CA SER A 28 -23.63 44.58 18.22
C SER A 28 -23.51 43.73 16.94
N PHE A 29 -23.70 42.42 17.05
CA PHE A 29 -23.78 41.53 15.90
C PHE A 29 -24.96 41.87 14.97
N MET A 30 -26.13 42.23 15.51
CA MET A 30 -27.26 42.70 14.71
C MET A 30 -26.99 44.02 14.00
N ALA A 31 -26.15 44.91 14.54
CA ALA A 31 -25.71 46.10 13.83
C ALA A 31 -24.81 45.73 12.63
N TRP A 32 -23.83 44.85 12.84
CA TRP A 32 -23.00 44.30 11.76
C TRP A 32 -23.84 43.68 10.64
N ALA A 33 -24.85 42.87 10.99
CA ALA A 33 -25.72 42.23 10.00
C ALA A 33 -26.46 43.24 9.10
N ARG A 34 -26.82 44.42 9.64
CA ARG A 34 -27.52 45.47 8.89
C ARG A 34 -26.59 46.30 8.02
N ASP A 35 -25.38 46.58 8.51
CA ASP A 35 -24.46 47.50 7.87
C ASP A 35 -23.60 46.79 6.83
N GLU A 36 -22.95 45.70 7.24
CA GLU A 36 -21.97 44.94 6.45
C GLU A 36 -22.56 43.63 5.93
N GLY A 37 -23.29 42.90 6.77
CA GLY A 37 -23.82 41.57 6.43
C GLY A 37 -24.75 41.55 5.22
N ARG A 38 -25.52 42.62 4.98
CA ARG A 38 -26.40 42.74 3.80
C ARG A 38 -25.65 42.61 2.48
N ALA A 39 -24.41 43.09 2.40
CA ALA A 39 -23.62 43.03 1.16
C ALA A 39 -23.30 41.58 0.77
N LEU A 40 -23.15 40.69 1.77
CA LEU A 40 -22.85 39.27 1.60
C LEU A 40 -24.06 38.44 1.13
N VAL A 41 -25.26 39.03 1.15
CA VAL A 41 -26.50 38.41 0.67
C VAL A 41 -27.16 39.24 -0.44
N GLY A 42 -26.35 39.92 -1.26
CA GLY A 42 -26.83 40.67 -2.43
C GLY A 42 -27.57 41.98 -2.09
N ASP A 43 -27.12 42.67 -1.04
CA ASP A 43 -27.73 43.89 -0.48
C ASP A 43 -29.16 43.71 0.06
N ASP A 44 -29.60 42.46 0.30
CA ASP A 44 -30.88 42.17 0.92
C ASP A 44 -30.81 42.31 2.46
N LEU A 45 -31.20 43.48 2.95
CA LEU A 45 -31.28 43.77 4.38
C LEU A 45 -32.25 42.84 5.13
N ALA A 46 -33.37 42.45 4.51
CA ALA A 46 -34.38 41.64 5.19
C ALA A 46 -33.86 40.22 5.40
N LEU A 47 -33.17 39.68 4.39
CA LEU A 47 -32.50 38.37 4.47
C LEU A 47 -31.37 38.38 5.50
N ALA A 48 -30.49 39.37 5.48
CA ALA A 48 -29.41 39.50 6.47
C ALA A 48 -29.94 39.56 7.92
N GLN A 49 -31.00 40.34 8.15
CA GLN A 49 -31.65 40.44 9.47
C GLN A 49 -32.34 39.15 9.91
N ALA A 50 -32.87 38.36 8.97
CA ALA A 50 -33.51 37.09 9.27
C ALA A 50 -32.51 35.96 9.55
N LEU A 51 -31.34 35.99 8.89
CA LEU A 51 -30.29 34.98 9.04
C LEU A 51 -29.48 35.14 10.33
N ALA A 52 -29.15 36.38 10.71
CA ALA A 52 -28.30 36.64 11.87
C ALA A 52 -28.76 35.93 13.17
N PRO A 53 -30.02 36.02 13.62
CA PRO A 53 -30.48 35.32 14.83
C PRO A 53 -30.33 33.79 14.77
N GLU A 54 -30.50 33.20 13.59
CA GLU A 54 -30.35 31.75 13.39
C GLU A 54 -28.89 31.33 13.55
N LEU A 55 -27.95 32.07 12.94
CA LEU A 55 -26.52 31.77 13.04
C LEU A 55 -25.96 32.05 14.45
N TRP A 56 -26.38 33.14 15.09
CA TRP A 56 -26.04 33.40 16.49
C TRP A 56 -26.40 32.21 17.39
N SER A 57 -27.64 31.71 17.25
CA SER A 57 -28.15 30.61 18.06
C SER A 57 -27.42 29.28 17.84
N GLN A 58 -26.70 29.16 16.73
CA GLN A 58 -25.90 27.97 16.37
C GLN A 58 -24.41 28.13 16.70
N THR A 59 -23.95 29.33 17.08
CA THR A 59 -22.51 29.62 17.20
C THR A 59 -21.97 29.13 18.55
N PRO A 60 -20.96 28.24 18.56
CA PRO A 60 -20.33 27.81 19.80
C PRO A 60 -19.42 28.91 20.35
N LEU A 61 -19.58 29.23 21.63
CA LEU A 61 -18.88 30.34 22.27
C LEU A 61 -17.79 29.84 23.22
N ALA A 62 -16.54 30.24 22.99
CA ALA A 62 -15.41 29.82 23.81
C ALA A 62 -15.57 30.25 25.28
N ARG A 63 -16.17 31.42 25.54
CA ARG A 63 -16.46 31.88 26.92
C ARG A 63 -17.48 31.02 27.67
N ALA A 64 -18.32 30.27 26.94
CA ALA A 64 -19.41 29.47 27.47
C ALA A 64 -19.08 27.97 27.39
N ASP A 65 -17.80 27.63 27.42
CA ASP A 65 -17.31 26.24 27.30
C ASP A 65 -17.85 25.56 26.01
N PHE A 66 -17.82 26.33 24.92
CA PHE A 66 -18.27 25.95 23.59
C PHE A 66 -19.78 25.64 23.46
N ASN A 67 -20.58 25.95 24.48
CA ASN A 67 -22.03 25.91 24.36
C ASN A 67 -22.54 27.01 23.41
N CYS A 68 -23.64 26.71 22.72
CA CYS A 68 -24.41 27.71 21.99
C CYS A 68 -25.39 28.40 22.94
N GLU A 69 -25.70 29.67 22.68
CA GLU A 69 -26.72 30.44 23.41
C GLU A 69 -27.94 30.70 22.51
N PRO A 70 -28.83 29.70 22.35
CA PRO A 70 -29.97 29.83 21.44
C PRO A 70 -30.94 30.91 21.91
N LEU A 71 -31.38 31.75 20.97
CA LEU A 71 -32.38 32.77 21.25
C LEU A 71 -33.77 32.15 21.32
N ALA A 72 -34.60 32.64 22.24
CA ALA A 72 -36.02 32.25 22.30
C ALA A 72 -36.72 32.72 21.02
N ARG A 73 -37.20 31.78 20.21
CA ARG A 73 -37.84 32.11 18.92
C ARG A 73 -39.19 32.82 19.17
N PRO A 74 -39.36 34.07 18.72
CA PRO A 74 -40.55 34.84 19.06
C PRO A 74 -41.79 34.31 18.35
N GLY A 75 -42.92 34.33 19.05
CA GLY A 75 -44.23 34.03 18.49
C GLY A 75 -44.64 35.03 17.40
N ARG A 76 -45.62 34.66 16.58
CA ARG A 76 -46.05 35.42 15.39
C ARG A 76 -46.38 36.91 15.64
N ASN A 77 -46.89 37.25 16.82
CA ASN A 77 -47.27 38.63 17.21
C ASN A 77 -46.30 39.29 18.20
N GLU A 78 -45.24 38.61 18.62
CA GLU A 78 -44.24 39.12 19.56
C GLU A 78 -43.22 40.03 18.84
N PRO A 79 -42.46 40.86 19.57
CA PRO A 79 -41.35 41.61 19.00
C PRO A 79 -40.34 40.69 18.31
N CYS A 80 -39.90 41.09 17.12
CA CYS A 80 -38.96 40.31 16.33
C CYS A 80 -37.58 40.29 16.98
N TRP A 81 -36.93 39.13 16.97
CA TRP A 81 -35.62 38.90 17.57
C TRP A 81 -34.48 39.72 16.93
N CYS A 82 -34.67 40.24 15.71
CA CYS A 82 -33.67 41.08 15.04
C CYS A 82 -33.59 42.52 15.59
N ASP A 83 -34.21 42.79 16.74
CA ASP A 83 -34.22 44.09 17.44
C ASP A 83 -34.80 45.25 16.61
N SER A 84 -35.74 44.95 15.70
CA SER A 84 -36.43 45.97 14.88
C SER A 84 -37.62 46.62 15.58
N GLY A 85 -38.05 46.09 16.73
CA GLY A 85 -39.28 46.47 17.43
C GLY A 85 -40.60 46.12 16.71
N ARG A 86 -40.55 45.54 15.50
CA ARG A 86 -41.73 45.13 14.72
C ARG A 86 -42.23 43.76 15.18
N LYS A 87 -43.51 43.46 14.92
CA LYS A 87 -44.06 42.10 15.11
C LYS A 87 -43.37 41.12 14.17
N THR A 88 -43.01 39.93 14.65
CA THR A 88 -42.27 38.90 13.88
C THR A 88 -42.89 38.61 12.50
N LYS A 89 -44.23 38.48 12.41
CA LYS A 89 -44.94 38.27 11.13
C LYS A 89 -44.85 39.40 10.10
N HIS A 90 -44.33 40.56 10.48
CA HIS A 90 -44.14 41.74 9.63
C HIS A 90 -42.65 42.14 9.56
N CYS A 91 -41.76 41.23 9.95
CA CYS A 91 -40.31 41.41 9.93
C CYS A 91 -39.66 40.08 9.51
N CYS A 92 -38.69 39.54 10.25
CA CYS A 92 -37.96 38.32 9.88
C CYS A 92 -38.88 37.11 9.65
N GLY A 93 -40.03 37.02 10.32
CA GLY A 93 -41.01 35.94 10.11
C GLY A 93 -41.81 36.04 8.81
N ALA A 94 -41.64 37.12 8.03
CA ALA A 94 -42.17 37.26 6.68
C ALA A 94 -41.11 37.03 5.59
N VAL A 95 -39.84 36.83 5.99
CA VAL A 95 -38.73 36.59 5.07
C VAL A 95 -38.68 35.10 4.73
N GLU A 96 -38.68 34.78 3.45
CA GLU A 96 -38.50 33.42 2.98
C GLU A 96 -37.00 33.16 2.77
N ILE A 97 -36.42 32.29 3.58
CA ILE A 97 -35.01 31.91 3.45
C ILE A 97 -34.89 30.96 2.25
N PRO A 98 -34.01 31.23 1.26
CA PRO A 98 -33.95 30.46 0.01
C PRO A 98 -33.66 28.97 0.16
N GLY A 99 -33.11 28.53 1.29
CA GLY A 99 -32.81 27.13 1.58
C GLY A 99 -32.57 26.87 3.07
N PRO A 100 -32.39 25.60 3.46
CA PRO A 100 -32.10 25.24 4.84
C PRO A 100 -30.74 25.80 5.30
N ILE A 101 -30.65 26.10 6.59
CA ILE A 101 -29.39 26.45 7.27
C ILE A 101 -28.93 25.19 8.02
N PRO A 102 -27.81 24.56 7.66
CA PRO A 102 -27.32 23.38 8.35
C PRO A 102 -26.99 23.68 9.81
N SER A 103 -27.51 22.90 10.75
CA SER A 103 -27.36 23.16 12.20
C SER A 103 -25.92 23.04 12.71
N HIS A 104 -25.05 22.38 11.93
CA HIS A 104 -23.64 22.19 12.23
C HIS A 104 -22.73 23.25 11.58
N LEU A 105 -23.28 24.15 10.75
CA LEU A 105 -22.51 25.11 9.94
C LEU A 105 -21.56 25.97 10.79
N MET A 106 -22.08 26.60 11.85
CA MET A 106 -21.28 27.49 12.69
C MET A 106 -20.22 26.74 13.51
N TRP A 107 -20.47 25.47 13.84
CA TRP A 107 -19.49 24.58 14.44
C TRP A 107 -18.36 24.25 13.45
N MET A 108 -18.71 23.86 12.21
CA MET A 108 -17.74 23.57 11.16
C MET A 108 -16.84 24.78 10.89
N LEU A 109 -17.43 25.98 10.71
CA LEU A 109 -16.66 27.21 10.52
C LEU A 109 -15.78 27.52 11.74
N SER A 110 -16.29 27.31 12.95
CA SER A 110 -15.52 27.52 14.17
C SER A 110 -14.31 26.61 14.28
N LEU A 111 -14.51 25.33 13.93
CA LEU A 111 -13.49 24.30 13.83
C LEU A 111 -12.53 24.48 12.67
N ARG A 112 -12.78 25.40 11.73
CA ARG A 112 -11.80 25.81 10.69
C ARG A 112 -10.91 26.96 11.17
N GLU A 113 -11.43 27.81 12.05
CA GLU A 113 -10.70 28.99 12.51
C GLU A 113 -9.90 28.78 13.81
N TRP A 114 -10.42 28.03 14.79
CA TRP A 114 -9.74 27.88 16.10
C TRP A 114 -8.38 27.19 15.97
N LYS A 115 -7.36 27.63 16.72
CA LYS A 115 -6.02 27.03 16.66
C LYS A 115 -5.48 26.74 18.06
N GLY A 116 -4.48 25.86 18.14
CA GLY A 116 -3.72 25.61 19.36
C GLY A 116 -4.60 25.16 20.54
N PRO A 117 -4.46 25.77 21.74
CA PRO A 117 -5.19 25.36 22.93
C PRO A 117 -6.72 25.42 22.79
N VAL A 118 -7.26 26.40 22.05
CA VAL A 118 -8.71 26.59 21.90
C VAL A 118 -9.33 25.46 21.10
N LEU A 119 -8.68 25.03 20.00
CA LEU A 119 -9.13 23.88 19.23
C LEU A 119 -9.14 22.61 20.08
N LYS A 120 -8.06 22.36 20.83
CA LYS A 120 -7.97 21.19 21.71
C LYS A 120 -9.08 21.17 22.77
N ALA A 121 -9.35 22.32 23.39
CA ALA A 121 -10.43 22.44 24.35
C ALA A 121 -11.81 22.23 23.71
N ALA A 122 -12.03 22.76 22.50
CA ALA A 122 -13.27 22.56 21.76
C ALA A 122 -13.53 21.09 21.44
N LEU A 123 -12.53 20.37 20.95
CA LEU A 123 -12.63 18.94 20.66
C LEU A 123 -12.86 18.12 21.94
N ALA A 124 -12.12 18.43 23.01
CA ALA A 124 -12.26 17.76 24.31
C ALA A 124 -13.62 18.01 25.00
N SER A 125 -14.34 19.07 24.63
CA SER A 125 -15.67 19.36 25.18
C SER A 125 -16.73 18.33 24.77
N GLY A 126 -16.54 17.63 23.65
CA GLY A 126 -17.53 16.69 23.11
C GLY A 126 -18.82 17.34 22.56
N HIS A 127 -18.91 18.67 22.51
CA HIS A 127 -20.09 19.38 22.00
C HIS A 127 -20.14 19.50 20.48
N ALA A 128 -19.03 19.26 19.79
CA ALA A 128 -18.94 19.37 18.34
C ALA A 128 -19.80 18.30 17.65
N PRO A 129 -20.75 18.68 16.76
CA PRO A 129 -21.52 17.70 16.00
C PRO A 129 -20.63 16.86 15.08
N ALA A 130 -20.95 15.58 14.92
CA ALA A 130 -20.19 14.67 14.06
C ALA A 130 -20.05 15.19 12.61
N GLN A 131 -21.12 15.74 12.04
CA GLN A 131 -21.09 16.35 10.70
C GLN A 131 -20.13 17.55 10.62
N ALA A 132 -19.99 18.35 11.69
CA ALA A 132 -19.05 19.47 11.71
C ALA A 132 -17.59 18.99 11.77
N LEU A 133 -17.31 17.93 12.55
CA LEU A 133 -15.99 17.32 12.63
C LEU A 133 -15.59 16.71 11.28
N LEU A 134 -16.52 15.97 10.64
CA LEU A 134 -16.34 15.41 9.31
C LEU A 134 -15.93 16.48 8.30
N GLU A 135 -16.77 17.50 8.10
CA GLU A 135 -16.53 18.54 7.10
C GLU A 135 -15.28 19.38 7.41
N ALA A 136 -15.07 19.78 8.67
CA ALA A 136 -13.90 20.56 9.04
C ALA A 136 -12.59 19.77 8.91
N GLY A 137 -12.62 18.46 9.18
CA GLY A 137 -11.48 17.56 9.03
C GLY A 137 -11.07 17.37 7.57
N LEU A 138 -12.04 17.10 6.69
CA LEU A 138 -11.81 16.97 5.24
C LEU A 138 -11.24 18.26 4.65
N ILE A 139 -11.86 19.41 4.93
CA ILE A 139 -11.38 20.71 4.45
C ILE A 139 -9.95 21.01 4.95
N ALA A 140 -9.63 20.64 6.19
CA ALA A 140 -8.29 20.83 6.74
C ALA A 140 -7.24 19.98 6.00
N ALA A 141 -7.58 18.76 5.59
CA ALA A 141 -6.68 17.91 4.83
C ALA A 141 -6.47 18.42 3.39
N GLU A 142 -7.55 18.80 2.70
CA GLU A 142 -7.49 19.43 1.38
C GLU A 142 -6.63 20.70 1.38
N SER A 143 -6.67 21.45 2.49
CA SER A 143 -5.85 22.66 2.69
C SER A 143 -4.39 22.36 3.10
N GLY A 144 -3.96 21.09 3.11
CA GLY A 144 -2.61 20.67 3.50
C GLY A 144 -2.32 20.72 5.01
N GLN A 145 -3.32 21.00 5.85
CA GLN A 145 -3.15 21.11 7.31
C GLN A 145 -3.26 19.73 8.00
N ARG A 146 -2.40 18.78 7.59
CA ARG A 146 -2.45 17.36 7.99
C ARG A 146 -2.56 17.14 9.51
N GLY A 147 -1.76 17.85 10.31
CA GLY A 147 -1.81 17.71 11.77
C GLY A 147 -3.10 18.22 12.43
N ARG A 148 -3.80 19.16 11.78
CA ARG A 148 -5.11 19.65 12.22
C ARG A 148 -6.20 18.69 11.81
N ALA A 149 -6.16 18.22 10.56
CA ALA A 149 -7.08 17.22 10.04
C ALA A 149 -7.07 15.98 10.94
N GLN A 150 -5.89 15.46 11.28
CA GLN A 150 -5.75 14.34 12.22
C GLN A 150 -6.46 14.61 13.55
N GLN A 151 -6.23 15.75 14.20
CA GLN A 151 -6.85 16.05 15.51
C GLN A 151 -8.39 16.12 15.45
N ILE A 152 -8.93 16.72 14.38
CA ILE A 152 -10.38 16.88 14.21
C ILE A 152 -11.01 15.52 13.90
N LEU A 153 -10.40 14.73 13.01
CA LEU A 153 -10.90 13.41 12.64
C LEU A 153 -10.72 12.39 13.78
N GLU A 154 -9.67 12.48 14.59
CA GLU A 154 -9.53 11.72 15.84
C GLU A 154 -10.76 11.93 16.73
N ALA A 155 -11.20 13.18 16.91
CA ALA A 155 -12.38 13.48 17.72
C ALA A 155 -13.71 13.00 17.09
N LEU A 156 -13.76 12.73 15.78
CA LEU A 156 -14.91 12.14 15.12
C LEU A 156 -15.07 10.65 15.46
N PHE A 157 -13.96 9.92 15.54
CA PHE A 157 -13.96 8.47 15.73
C PHE A 157 -13.72 8.04 17.19
N GLU A 158 -12.93 8.78 17.98
CA GLU A 158 -12.70 8.49 19.40
C GLU A 158 -13.98 8.67 20.22
N GLY A 159 -14.52 7.57 20.76
CA GLY A 159 -15.75 7.61 21.55
C GLY A 159 -17.01 7.89 20.74
N ALA A 160 -16.99 7.61 19.44
CA ALA A 160 -18.10 7.92 18.55
C ALA A 160 -19.40 7.18 18.93
N ASP A 161 -20.52 7.89 18.82
CA ASP A 161 -21.84 7.26 18.77
C ASP A 161 -22.05 6.70 17.35
N TRP A 162 -21.62 5.45 17.14
CA TRP A 162 -21.69 4.76 15.85
C TRP A 162 -23.09 4.74 15.23
N ALA A 163 -24.15 4.85 16.04
CA ALA A 163 -25.53 4.89 15.55
C ALA A 163 -25.91 6.25 14.93
N ARG A 164 -25.14 7.31 15.23
CA ARG A 164 -25.33 8.68 14.73
C ARG A 164 -24.20 9.15 13.81
N MET A 165 -23.32 8.23 13.42
CA MET A 165 -22.24 8.53 12.49
C MET A 165 -22.82 8.99 11.14
N PRO A 166 -22.29 10.07 10.54
CA PRO A 166 -22.68 10.46 9.20
C PRO A 166 -22.44 9.33 8.20
N GLU A 167 -23.37 9.14 7.26
CA GLU A 167 -23.21 8.15 6.18
C GLU A 167 -21.99 8.46 5.30
N GLN A 168 -21.60 9.73 5.21
CA GLN A 168 -20.43 10.20 4.45
C GLN A 168 -19.12 10.16 5.26
N ALA A 169 -19.06 9.41 6.36
CA ALA A 169 -17.86 9.34 7.21
C ALA A 169 -16.72 8.52 6.59
N GLU A 170 -16.99 7.77 5.51
CA GLU A 170 -16.02 6.89 4.86
C GLU A 170 -14.75 7.63 4.38
N PRO A 171 -14.81 8.72 3.59
CA PRO A 171 -13.60 9.47 3.21
C PRO A 171 -12.79 9.99 4.39
N ALA A 172 -13.45 10.36 5.49
CA ALA A 172 -12.76 10.82 6.71
C ALA A 172 -12.05 9.67 7.44
N PHE A 173 -12.64 8.48 7.41
CA PHE A 173 -12.02 7.28 7.97
C PHE A 173 -10.75 6.92 7.19
N GLU A 174 -10.84 6.85 5.86
CA GLU A 174 -9.70 6.54 4.99
C GLU A 174 -8.57 7.56 5.17
N LEU A 175 -8.91 8.85 5.12
CA LEU A 175 -7.96 9.93 5.32
C LEU A 175 -7.26 9.84 6.69
N LEU A 176 -7.97 9.47 7.76
CA LEU A 176 -7.34 9.32 9.08
C LEU A 176 -6.39 8.11 9.12
N VAL A 177 -6.76 7.01 8.47
CA VAL A 177 -5.89 5.83 8.31
C VAL A 177 -4.60 6.21 7.57
N ASP A 178 -4.72 6.94 6.47
CA ASP A 178 -3.59 7.43 5.67
C ASP A 178 -2.71 8.40 6.46
N LEU A 179 -3.31 9.37 7.18
CA LEU A 179 -2.59 10.30 8.05
C LEU A 179 -1.82 9.57 9.16
N TYR A 180 -2.35 8.48 9.71
CA TYR A 180 -1.60 7.66 10.66
C TYR A 180 -0.45 6.92 10.01
N GLN A 181 -0.63 6.39 8.81
CA GLN A 181 0.41 5.70 8.07
C GLN A 181 1.58 6.66 7.75
N GLU A 182 1.29 7.80 7.13
CA GLU A 182 2.29 8.81 6.76
C GLU A 182 3.11 9.32 7.94
N ARG A 183 2.51 9.36 9.14
CA ARG A 183 3.12 9.90 10.36
C ARG A 183 3.69 8.83 11.29
N GLY A 184 3.62 7.55 10.91
CA GLY A 184 4.15 6.42 11.68
C GLY A 184 3.35 6.09 12.96
N PHE A 185 2.06 6.43 13.02
CA PHE A 185 1.18 6.13 14.16
C PHE A 185 0.50 4.75 14.06
N TYR A 186 1.29 3.70 13.82
CA TYR A 186 0.78 2.35 13.56
C TYR A 186 -0.17 1.82 14.64
N ARG A 187 0.12 2.06 15.92
CA ARG A 187 -0.74 1.61 17.04
C ARG A 187 -2.12 2.27 17.02
N LYS A 188 -2.19 3.56 16.71
CA LYS A 188 -3.47 4.28 16.61
C LYS A 188 -4.27 3.79 15.40
N ARG A 189 -3.59 3.56 14.28
CA ARG A 189 -4.20 2.99 13.08
C ARG A 189 -4.84 1.62 13.35
N THR A 190 -4.10 0.69 13.95
CA THR A 190 -4.62 -0.64 14.30
C THR A 190 -5.80 -0.54 15.27
N ALA A 191 -5.71 0.30 16.30
CA ALA A 191 -6.80 0.48 17.26
C ALA A 191 -8.07 1.04 16.59
N LEU A 192 -7.92 2.01 15.68
CA LEU A 192 -9.04 2.58 14.92
C LEU A 192 -9.71 1.53 14.02
N LEU A 193 -8.90 0.74 13.29
CA LEU A 193 -9.39 -0.35 12.45
C LEU A 193 -10.18 -1.36 13.27
N ASP A 194 -9.61 -1.89 14.36
CA ASP A 194 -10.30 -2.85 15.24
C ASP A 194 -11.59 -2.28 15.83
N GLU A 195 -11.59 -1.01 16.25
CA GLU A 195 -12.78 -0.37 16.80
C GLU A 195 -13.93 -0.26 15.78
N VAL A 196 -13.61 0.09 14.53
CA VAL A 196 -14.59 0.13 13.43
C VAL A 196 -15.11 -1.27 13.11
N LEU A 197 -14.25 -2.27 13.08
CA LEU A 197 -14.65 -3.67 12.82
C LEU A 197 -15.62 -4.20 13.88
N ASP A 198 -15.34 -3.90 15.16
CA ASP A 198 -16.16 -4.39 16.26
C ASP A 198 -17.49 -3.63 16.39
N ARG A 199 -17.44 -2.29 16.32
CA ARG A 199 -18.55 -1.42 16.75
C ARG A 199 -19.08 -0.49 15.66
N GLY A 200 -18.36 -0.31 14.56
CA GLY A 200 -18.74 0.60 13.47
C GLY A 200 -19.96 0.14 12.67
N PRO A 201 -20.56 1.02 11.86
CA PRO A 201 -21.62 0.68 10.91
C PRO A 201 -21.10 -0.18 9.74
N LEU A 202 -22.00 -0.88 9.05
CA LEU A 202 -21.64 -1.83 7.98
C LEU A 202 -20.77 -1.22 6.87
N PHE A 203 -21.07 0.01 6.44
CA PHE A 203 -20.31 0.68 5.39
C PHE A 203 -18.86 0.93 5.79
N LEU A 204 -18.59 1.40 7.02
CA LEU A 204 -17.22 1.58 7.52
C LEU A 204 -16.50 0.26 7.78
N ARG A 205 -17.21 -0.79 8.20
CA ARG A 205 -16.61 -2.11 8.37
C ARG A 205 -16.05 -2.63 7.05
N GLY A 206 -16.74 -2.42 5.94
CA GLY A 206 -16.29 -2.86 4.61
C GLY A 206 -14.94 -2.26 4.26
N VAL A 207 -14.86 -0.93 4.36
CA VAL A 207 -13.63 -0.18 4.10
C VAL A 207 -12.51 -0.54 5.07
N ALA A 208 -12.81 -0.71 6.36
CA ALA A 208 -11.82 -1.12 7.34
C ALA A 208 -11.22 -2.51 7.05
N LEU A 209 -12.04 -3.46 6.62
CA LEU A 209 -11.60 -4.81 6.26
C LEU A 209 -10.73 -4.79 5.01
N GLU A 210 -11.16 -4.07 3.98
CA GLU A 210 -10.39 -3.84 2.76
C GLU A 210 -9.01 -3.28 3.07
N ARG A 211 -8.95 -2.16 3.81
CA ARG A 211 -7.68 -1.53 4.20
C ARG A 211 -6.81 -2.46 5.04
N LEU A 212 -7.39 -3.25 5.94
CA LEU A 212 -6.64 -4.20 6.76
C LEU A 212 -6.04 -5.34 5.93
N CYS A 213 -6.83 -5.93 5.03
CA CYS A 213 -6.38 -7.00 4.15
C CYS A 213 -5.27 -6.52 3.19
N LEU A 214 -5.49 -5.38 2.51
CA LEU A 214 -4.50 -4.78 1.63
C LEU A 214 -3.20 -4.45 2.38
N MET A 215 -3.31 -3.86 3.57
CA MET A 215 -2.15 -3.58 4.41
C MET A 215 -1.35 -4.84 4.78
N HIS A 216 -2.02 -5.94 5.13
CA HIS A 216 -1.31 -7.19 5.42
C HIS A 216 -0.67 -7.80 4.17
N LEU A 217 -1.35 -7.71 3.02
CA LEU A 217 -0.79 -8.12 1.72
C LEU A 217 0.45 -7.30 1.35
N ASP A 218 0.41 -5.96 1.51
CA ASP A 218 1.55 -5.07 1.25
C ASP A 218 2.77 -5.38 2.14
N ASN A 219 2.52 -5.82 3.38
CA ASN A 219 3.58 -6.22 4.33
C ASN A 219 3.98 -7.70 4.21
N ASP A 220 3.46 -8.42 3.22
CA ASP A 220 3.69 -9.86 3.01
C ASP A 220 3.29 -10.76 4.20
N ASP A 221 2.37 -10.29 5.04
CA ASP A 221 1.86 -11.04 6.19
C ASP A 221 0.60 -11.80 5.79
N LEU A 222 0.77 -12.83 4.97
CA LEU A 222 -0.33 -13.65 4.44
C LEU A 222 -1.17 -14.30 5.54
N ALA A 223 -0.55 -14.67 6.67
CA ALA A 223 -1.24 -15.27 7.79
C ALA A 223 -2.25 -14.29 8.42
N SER A 224 -1.80 -13.07 8.73
CA SER A 224 -2.69 -12.03 9.25
C SER A 224 -3.71 -11.58 8.20
N ALA A 225 -3.33 -11.53 6.92
CA ALA A 225 -4.26 -11.22 5.83
C ALA A 225 -5.40 -12.26 5.74
N ARG A 226 -5.09 -13.55 5.90
CA ARG A 226 -6.08 -14.64 5.94
C ARG A 226 -7.01 -14.52 7.14
N GLU A 227 -6.47 -14.22 8.33
CA GLU A 227 -7.28 -14.00 9.53
C GLU A 227 -8.21 -12.80 9.37
N ALA A 228 -7.70 -11.68 8.86
CA ALA A 228 -8.47 -10.49 8.54
C ALA A 228 -9.58 -10.79 7.54
N PHE A 229 -9.30 -11.56 6.49
CA PHE A 229 -10.30 -11.97 5.50
C PHE A 229 -11.40 -12.85 6.09
N VAL A 230 -11.07 -13.80 6.97
CA VAL A 230 -12.09 -14.64 7.63
C VAL A 230 -13.00 -13.78 8.52
N ARG A 231 -12.44 -12.82 9.27
CA ARG A 231 -13.23 -11.83 10.02
C ARG A 231 -14.10 -11.01 9.07
N ALA A 232 -13.58 -10.63 7.91
CA ALA A 232 -14.28 -9.87 6.89
C ALA A 232 -15.51 -10.60 6.36
N GLN A 233 -15.33 -11.86 6.00
CA GLN A 233 -16.38 -12.73 5.49
C GLN A 233 -17.51 -12.96 6.51
N GLN A 234 -17.19 -13.02 7.80
CA GLN A 234 -18.18 -13.15 8.87
C GLN A 234 -18.98 -11.86 9.08
N ALA A 235 -18.32 -10.71 8.96
CA ALA A 235 -18.94 -9.41 9.17
C ALA A 235 -19.80 -8.95 7.98
N LEU A 236 -19.35 -9.23 6.75
CA LEU A 236 -19.96 -8.73 5.50
C LEU A 236 -20.03 -9.82 4.42
N PRO A 237 -20.80 -10.89 4.61
CA PRO A 237 -20.75 -12.09 3.76
C PRO A 237 -21.16 -11.90 2.30
N ASP A 238 -21.76 -10.76 1.96
CA ASP A 238 -22.27 -10.43 0.61
C ASP A 238 -21.61 -9.19 0.01
N SER A 239 -20.49 -8.72 0.58
CA SER A 239 -19.73 -7.60 0.01
C SER A 239 -18.96 -8.04 -1.25
N PRO A 240 -19.09 -7.34 -2.39
CA PRO A 240 -18.30 -7.59 -3.60
C PRO A 240 -16.80 -7.46 -3.39
N THR A 241 -16.41 -6.58 -2.47
CA THR A 241 -15.03 -6.35 -2.05
C THR A 241 -14.33 -7.66 -1.63
N LEU A 242 -15.07 -8.58 -1.00
CA LEU A 242 -14.50 -9.86 -0.60
C LEU A 242 -14.07 -10.74 -1.77
N ALA A 243 -14.71 -10.62 -2.93
CA ALA A 243 -14.37 -11.43 -4.10
C ALA A 243 -12.96 -11.09 -4.61
N TYR A 244 -12.63 -9.80 -4.70
CA TYR A 244 -11.31 -9.38 -5.16
C TYR A 244 -10.25 -9.65 -4.07
N ILE A 245 -10.53 -9.41 -2.78
CA ILE A 245 -9.56 -9.67 -1.70
C ILE A 245 -9.21 -11.15 -1.63
N GLU A 246 -10.21 -12.04 -1.76
CA GLU A 246 -9.97 -13.48 -1.76
C GLU A 246 -9.12 -13.92 -2.95
N ALA A 247 -9.38 -13.36 -4.14
CA ALA A 247 -8.56 -13.61 -5.31
C ALA A 247 -7.10 -13.15 -5.10
N MET A 248 -6.89 -11.94 -4.59
CA MET A 248 -5.55 -11.44 -4.26
C MET A 248 -4.84 -12.36 -3.26
N LEU A 249 -5.51 -12.76 -2.18
CA LEU A 249 -4.93 -13.65 -1.17
C LEU A 249 -4.50 -15.00 -1.77
N LEU A 250 -5.39 -15.64 -2.53
CA LEU A 250 -5.10 -16.93 -3.14
C LEU A 250 -3.97 -16.84 -4.15
N LEU A 251 -3.88 -15.74 -4.92
CA LEU A 251 -2.78 -15.52 -5.85
C LEU A 251 -1.44 -15.31 -5.13
N HIS A 252 -1.41 -14.55 -4.02
CA HIS A 252 -0.20 -14.41 -3.20
C HIS A 252 0.23 -15.75 -2.57
N GLU A 253 -0.72 -16.60 -2.20
CA GLU A 253 -0.45 -17.95 -1.71
C GLU A 253 0.04 -18.90 -2.83
N GLY A 254 -0.13 -18.54 -4.11
CA GLY A 254 0.17 -19.37 -5.27
C GLY A 254 -0.96 -20.33 -5.68
N ASN A 255 -2.15 -20.19 -5.09
CA ASN A 255 -3.34 -21.03 -5.33
C ASN A 255 -4.18 -20.50 -6.50
N VAL A 256 -3.57 -20.43 -7.70
CA VAL A 256 -4.19 -19.82 -8.91
C VAL A 256 -5.51 -20.48 -9.30
N GLU A 257 -5.57 -21.81 -9.28
CA GLU A 257 -6.79 -22.56 -9.64
C GLU A 257 -7.93 -22.29 -8.66
N GLU A 258 -7.61 -22.29 -7.36
CA GLU A 258 -8.58 -21.99 -6.30
C GLU A 258 -9.10 -20.55 -6.42
N ALA A 259 -8.23 -19.58 -6.75
CA ALA A 259 -8.64 -18.21 -7.00
C ALA A 259 -9.73 -18.12 -8.08
N GLY A 260 -9.56 -18.84 -9.20
CA GLY A 260 -10.55 -18.89 -10.27
C GLY A 260 -11.85 -19.61 -9.88
N GLU A 261 -11.79 -20.66 -9.06
CA GLU A 261 -12.99 -21.32 -8.53
C GLU A 261 -13.78 -20.42 -7.56
N ARG A 262 -13.07 -19.74 -6.66
CA ARG A 262 -13.66 -18.82 -5.67
C ARG A 262 -14.25 -17.59 -6.34
N ALA A 263 -13.57 -17.00 -7.33
CA ALA A 263 -14.12 -15.90 -8.12
C ALA A 263 -15.42 -16.30 -8.86
N ARG A 264 -15.47 -17.48 -9.50
CA ARG A 264 -16.70 -18.03 -10.11
C ARG A 264 -17.81 -18.29 -9.09
N PHE A 265 -17.47 -18.64 -7.86
CA PHE A 265 -18.45 -18.77 -6.78
C PHE A 265 -19.04 -17.40 -6.42
N TRP A 266 -18.21 -16.38 -6.21
CA TRP A 266 -18.65 -15.03 -5.91
C TRP A 266 -19.52 -14.43 -7.00
N PHE A 267 -19.06 -14.51 -8.26
CA PHE A 267 -19.83 -14.02 -9.40
C PHE A 267 -21.24 -14.62 -9.46
N ARG A 268 -21.37 -15.95 -9.30
CA ARG A 268 -22.69 -16.63 -9.29
C ARG A 268 -23.56 -16.25 -8.10
N ARG A 269 -22.97 -15.95 -6.94
CA ARG A 269 -23.68 -15.56 -5.72
C ARG A 269 -24.21 -14.13 -5.84
N LEU A 270 -23.34 -13.19 -6.21
CA LEU A 270 -23.63 -11.76 -6.23
C LEU A 270 -24.50 -11.35 -7.43
N SER A 271 -24.30 -11.97 -8.61
CA SER A 271 -25.16 -11.75 -9.79
C SER A 271 -26.64 -12.06 -9.55
N ARG A 272 -26.96 -12.95 -8.61
CA ARG A 272 -28.34 -13.32 -8.27
C ARG A 272 -29.03 -12.33 -7.33
N GLN A 273 -28.27 -11.53 -6.60
CA GLN A 273 -28.83 -10.55 -5.66
C GLN A 273 -29.38 -9.33 -6.41
N GLY A 274 -28.73 -8.93 -7.52
CA GLY A 274 -29.21 -7.86 -8.39
C GLY A 274 -28.95 -6.45 -7.87
N ASP A 275 -28.14 -6.31 -6.80
CA ASP A 275 -27.82 -5.04 -6.15
C ASP A 275 -26.55 -4.37 -6.71
N LEU A 276 -25.89 -5.00 -7.69
CA LEU A 276 -24.65 -4.49 -8.30
C LEU A 276 -24.93 -3.69 -9.56
N ASP A 277 -24.13 -2.64 -9.76
CA ASP A 277 -24.11 -1.92 -11.03
C ASP A 277 -23.47 -2.78 -12.16
N PRO A 278 -23.67 -2.40 -13.44
CA PRO A 278 -23.15 -3.16 -14.57
C PRO A 278 -21.62 -3.27 -14.61
N GLU A 279 -20.90 -2.27 -14.11
CA GLU A 279 -19.43 -2.22 -14.15
C GLU A 279 -18.84 -3.18 -13.11
N GLN A 280 -19.36 -3.18 -11.89
CA GLN A 280 -19.02 -4.15 -10.83
C GLN A 280 -19.34 -5.58 -11.25
N LEU A 281 -20.47 -5.79 -11.92
CA LEU A 281 -20.84 -7.12 -12.42
C LEU A 281 -19.88 -7.60 -13.51
N GLN A 282 -19.47 -6.71 -14.41
CA GLN A 282 -18.50 -7.02 -15.45
C GLN A 282 -17.13 -7.35 -14.84
N PHE A 283 -16.65 -6.53 -13.91
CA PHE A 283 -15.40 -6.81 -13.19
C PHE A 283 -15.41 -8.19 -12.50
N LEU A 284 -16.51 -8.56 -11.84
CA LEU A 284 -16.64 -9.89 -11.24
C LEU A 284 -16.70 -11.02 -12.26
N ALA A 285 -17.23 -10.76 -13.46
CA ALA A 285 -17.23 -11.72 -14.55
C ALA A 285 -15.81 -11.95 -15.07
N ASP A 286 -15.05 -10.87 -15.29
CA ASP A 286 -13.66 -10.92 -15.74
C ASP A 286 -12.78 -11.60 -14.69
N LEU A 287 -12.94 -11.23 -13.41
CA LEU A 287 -12.25 -11.88 -12.28
C LEU A 287 -12.55 -13.39 -12.22
N ALA A 288 -13.77 -13.79 -12.57
CA ALA A 288 -14.17 -15.21 -12.62
C ALA A 288 -13.58 -15.97 -13.82
N GLU A 289 -13.23 -15.27 -14.90
CA GLU A 289 -12.56 -15.85 -16.07
C GLU A 289 -11.05 -15.96 -15.85
N ASN A 290 -10.41 -14.86 -15.42
CA ASN A 290 -8.97 -14.83 -15.17
C ASN A 290 -8.63 -13.83 -14.04
N PRO A 291 -8.56 -14.29 -12.77
CA PRO A 291 -8.30 -13.42 -11.64
C PRO A 291 -7.00 -12.62 -11.77
N GLY A 292 -5.94 -13.25 -12.28
CA GLY A 292 -4.63 -12.61 -12.42
C GLY A 292 -4.64 -11.49 -13.46
N ALA A 293 -5.18 -11.75 -14.65
CA ALA A 293 -5.25 -10.75 -15.71
C ALA A 293 -6.14 -9.55 -15.32
N THR A 294 -7.29 -9.81 -14.68
CA THR A 294 -8.20 -8.74 -14.24
C THR A 294 -7.56 -7.86 -13.15
N LEU A 295 -6.85 -8.45 -12.19
CA LEU A 295 -6.14 -7.68 -11.16
C LEU A 295 -4.94 -6.91 -11.74
N ALA A 296 -4.26 -7.46 -12.74
CA ALA A 296 -3.19 -6.76 -13.46
C ALA A 296 -3.74 -5.53 -14.21
N GLU A 297 -4.87 -5.70 -14.91
CA GLU A 297 -5.55 -4.61 -15.61
C GLU A 297 -6.04 -3.52 -14.64
N GLN A 298 -6.64 -3.92 -13.51
CA GLN A 298 -7.05 -2.97 -12.47
C GLN A 298 -5.86 -2.19 -11.91
N MET A 299 -4.72 -2.86 -11.67
CA MET A 299 -3.50 -2.21 -11.17
C MET A 299 -2.95 -1.21 -12.18
N VAL A 300 -2.90 -1.57 -13.47
CA VAL A 300 -2.48 -0.69 -14.56
C VAL A 300 -3.38 0.55 -14.63
N ASN A 301 -4.69 0.37 -14.54
CA ASN A 301 -5.67 1.46 -14.66
C ASN A 301 -5.92 2.24 -13.34
N SER A 302 -5.17 1.96 -12.27
CA SER A 302 -5.40 2.57 -10.95
C SER A 302 -4.95 4.04 -10.86
N GLU A 303 -3.90 4.40 -11.60
CA GLU A 303 -3.36 5.76 -11.65
C GLU A 303 -3.59 6.36 -13.04
N GLU A 304 -4.40 7.42 -13.10
CA GLU A 304 -4.81 8.06 -14.37
C GLU A 304 -3.61 8.47 -15.24
N ASP A 305 -2.54 8.98 -14.63
CA ASP A 305 -1.33 9.42 -15.34
C ASP A 305 -0.45 8.25 -15.85
N LEU A 306 -0.60 7.04 -15.30
CA LEU A 306 0.22 5.87 -15.65
C LEU A 306 -0.53 4.77 -16.40
N ALA A 307 -1.86 4.83 -16.46
CA ALA A 307 -2.68 3.82 -17.12
C ALA A 307 -2.28 3.60 -18.59
N ASP A 308 -2.27 4.68 -19.39
CA ASP A 308 -1.92 4.61 -20.80
C ASP A 308 -0.46 4.15 -21.03
N PRO A 309 0.56 4.74 -20.35
CA PRO A 309 1.95 4.29 -20.50
C PRO A 309 2.20 2.83 -20.08
N LEU A 310 1.59 2.34 -18.99
CA LEU A 310 1.76 0.97 -18.53
C LEU A 310 1.07 -0.04 -19.45
N ALA A 311 -0.13 0.28 -19.95
CA ALA A 311 -0.81 -0.54 -20.95
C ALA A 311 0.01 -0.62 -22.26
N ALA A 312 0.58 0.51 -22.70
CA ALA A 312 1.48 0.54 -23.86
C ALA A 312 2.75 -0.28 -23.63
N LEU A 313 3.32 -0.24 -22.42
CA LEU A 313 4.46 -1.08 -22.05
C LEU A 313 4.12 -2.57 -22.12
N GLN A 314 2.99 -3.00 -21.56
CA GLN A 314 2.56 -4.41 -21.62
C GLN A 314 2.43 -4.89 -23.07
N ALA A 315 1.79 -4.09 -23.93
CA ALA A 315 1.67 -4.40 -25.35
C ALA A 315 3.04 -4.45 -26.06
N LEU A 316 3.97 -3.55 -25.71
CA LEU A 316 5.34 -3.58 -26.21
C LEU A 316 6.07 -4.86 -25.77
N LEU A 317 5.95 -5.23 -24.50
CA LEU A 317 6.61 -6.42 -23.94
C LEU A 317 6.07 -7.71 -24.57
N GLU A 318 4.76 -7.80 -24.81
CA GLU A 318 4.14 -8.94 -25.51
C GLU A 318 4.67 -9.07 -26.96
N ALA A 319 4.93 -7.94 -27.63
CA ALA A 319 5.40 -7.89 -29.01
C ALA A 319 6.93 -7.72 -29.15
N LEU A 320 7.71 -7.94 -28.08
CA LEU A 320 9.15 -7.69 -28.04
C LEU A 320 9.88 -8.43 -29.18
N PRO A 321 10.64 -7.73 -30.03
CA PRO A 321 11.44 -8.39 -31.07
C PRO A 321 12.51 -9.29 -30.46
N THR A 322 13.04 -10.21 -31.27
CA THR A 322 14.14 -11.09 -30.84
C THR A 322 15.33 -10.28 -30.33
N ALA A 323 15.92 -10.74 -29.21
CA ALA A 323 17.06 -10.09 -28.58
C ALA A 323 18.24 -9.96 -29.59
N PRO A 324 18.91 -8.80 -29.66
CA PRO A 324 20.07 -8.61 -30.53
C PRO A 324 21.26 -9.46 -30.07
N LEU A 325 22.26 -9.59 -30.94
CA LEU A 325 23.55 -10.19 -30.58
C LEU A 325 24.34 -9.23 -29.69
N LEU A 326 24.88 -9.73 -28.58
CA LEU A 326 25.82 -9.01 -27.71
C LEU A 326 27.27 -9.40 -28.02
N ASP A 327 28.22 -8.56 -27.61
CA ASP A 327 29.64 -8.83 -27.71
C ASP A 327 30.14 -9.55 -26.46
N PHE A 328 30.39 -10.86 -26.59
CA PHE A 328 30.91 -11.70 -25.53
C PHE A 328 32.31 -12.21 -25.92
N VAL A 329 33.24 -12.11 -24.98
CA VAL A 329 34.65 -12.48 -25.17
C VAL A 329 35.09 -13.46 -24.09
N SER A 330 35.98 -14.39 -24.45
CA SER A 330 36.68 -15.25 -23.48
C SER A 330 38.00 -14.58 -23.10
N ALA A 331 38.16 -14.25 -21.82
CA ALA A 331 39.38 -13.63 -21.30
C ALA A 331 40.54 -14.63 -21.22
N GLU A 332 41.76 -14.12 -21.01
CA GLU A 332 42.98 -14.97 -20.96
C GLU A 332 42.95 -15.99 -19.81
N ASP A 333 42.26 -15.67 -18.71
CA ASP A 333 42.09 -16.56 -17.56
C ASP A 333 40.95 -17.59 -17.74
N GLY A 334 40.27 -17.55 -18.90
CA GLY A 334 39.15 -18.41 -19.23
C GLY A 334 37.79 -17.91 -18.72
N SER A 335 37.72 -16.78 -18.02
CA SER A 335 36.45 -16.14 -17.68
C SER A 335 35.75 -15.61 -18.93
N ARG A 336 34.43 -15.42 -18.83
CA ARG A 336 33.60 -14.86 -19.90
C ARG A 336 33.24 -13.42 -19.57
N GLU A 337 33.36 -12.54 -20.56
CA GLU A 337 33.16 -11.10 -20.42
C GLU A 337 32.15 -10.58 -21.43
N TYR A 338 31.17 -9.81 -20.96
CA TYR A 338 30.30 -8.98 -21.77
C TYR A 338 30.94 -7.59 -21.94
N HIS A 339 31.03 -7.15 -23.19
CA HIS A 339 31.54 -5.82 -23.54
C HIS A 339 30.45 -5.00 -24.22
N ARG A 340 30.12 -3.84 -23.65
CA ARG A 340 29.11 -2.96 -24.22
C ARG A 340 29.55 -2.38 -25.56
N SER A 341 28.69 -2.48 -26.58
CA SER A 341 28.94 -1.89 -27.89
C SER A 341 28.68 -0.38 -27.96
N ALA A 342 29.27 0.30 -28.95
CA ALA A 342 28.99 1.72 -29.21
C ALA A 342 27.52 2.00 -29.55
N ARG A 343 26.81 1.02 -30.14
CA ARG A 343 25.37 1.10 -30.40
C ARG A 343 24.59 1.11 -29.08
N GLU A 344 24.88 0.17 -28.19
CA GLU A 344 24.24 0.08 -26.86
C GLU A 344 24.46 1.35 -26.04
N ALA A 345 25.69 1.89 -26.05
CA ALA A 345 26.00 3.17 -25.39
C ALA A 345 25.19 4.35 -25.97
N THR A 346 24.96 4.36 -27.29
CA THR A 346 24.14 5.40 -27.94
C THR A 346 22.67 5.28 -27.55
N LEU A 347 22.12 4.06 -27.51
CA LEU A 347 20.75 3.80 -27.09
C LEU A 347 20.54 4.19 -25.62
N PHE A 348 21.46 3.79 -24.75
CA PHE A 348 21.42 4.14 -23.32
C PHE A 348 21.52 5.66 -23.10
N ALA A 349 22.40 6.36 -23.81
CA ALA A 349 22.50 7.82 -23.71
C ALA A 349 21.25 8.56 -24.23
N ALA A 350 20.48 7.97 -25.15
CA ALA A 350 19.20 8.51 -25.59
C ALA A 350 18.13 8.32 -24.50
N TRP A 351 18.02 7.10 -23.96
CA TRP A 351 17.16 6.76 -22.82
C TRP A 351 17.38 7.68 -21.61
N GLN A 352 18.65 7.91 -21.25
CA GLN A 352 19.05 8.65 -20.05
C GLN A 352 18.63 10.14 -20.06
N LYS A 353 18.23 10.68 -21.22
CA LYS A 353 17.66 12.03 -21.30
C LYS A 353 16.29 12.11 -20.61
N HIS A 354 15.56 11.00 -20.60
CA HIS A 354 14.22 10.87 -20.04
C HIS A 354 14.26 10.14 -18.69
N PHE A 355 15.03 9.06 -18.59
CA PHE A 355 15.24 8.33 -17.34
C PHE A 355 16.52 8.82 -16.64
N GLN A 356 16.37 9.80 -15.75
CA GLN A 356 17.52 10.50 -15.13
C GLN A 356 18.02 9.84 -13.85
N VAL A 357 17.27 8.90 -13.30
CA VAL A 357 17.63 8.19 -12.07
C VAL A 357 18.70 7.13 -12.38
N LEU A 358 19.78 7.12 -11.59
CA LEU A 358 20.87 6.17 -11.76
C LEU A 358 20.68 4.94 -10.88
N VAL A 359 21.12 3.79 -11.37
CA VAL A 359 21.20 2.55 -10.60
C VAL A 359 22.25 2.76 -9.51
N ASP A 360 21.91 2.40 -8.29
CA ASP A 360 22.86 2.41 -7.16
C ASP A 360 23.85 1.26 -7.35
N GLU A 361 25.14 1.58 -7.53
CA GLU A 361 26.18 0.57 -7.71
C GLU A 361 26.54 -0.15 -6.40
N ASP A 362 26.30 0.48 -5.25
CA ASP A 362 26.55 -0.08 -3.92
C ASP A 362 25.41 -1.01 -3.45
N ALA A 363 24.23 -0.91 -4.08
CA ALA A 363 23.09 -1.80 -3.84
C ALA A 363 22.93 -2.84 -4.95
N ALA A 364 22.60 -4.08 -4.59
CA ALA A 364 22.28 -5.13 -5.55
C ALA A 364 21.00 -4.81 -6.33
N LEU A 365 19.99 -4.26 -5.66
CA LEU A 365 18.71 -3.86 -6.23
C LEU A 365 18.37 -2.47 -5.70
N GLY A 366 18.62 -1.42 -6.49
CA GLY A 366 18.39 -0.07 -6.02
C GLY A 366 18.67 1.01 -7.05
N PHE A 367 18.10 2.17 -6.79
CA PHE A 367 18.35 3.41 -7.48
C PHE A 367 18.82 4.46 -6.47
N GLU A 368 19.57 5.45 -6.95
CA GLU A 368 19.98 6.61 -6.13
C GLU A 368 18.79 7.49 -5.73
N ASP A 369 17.68 7.43 -6.46
CA ASP A 369 16.42 8.16 -6.22
C ASP A 369 15.20 7.34 -6.67
N ASP A 370 13.98 7.80 -6.41
CA ASP A 370 12.75 7.14 -6.87
C ASP A 370 12.51 7.38 -8.38
N PRO A 371 12.43 6.32 -9.23
CA PRO A 371 12.18 6.47 -10.67
C PRO A 371 10.71 6.77 -11.03
N TRP A 372 9.76 6.65 -10.09
CA TRP A 372 8.32 6.72 -10.39
C TRP A 372 7.68 8.12 -10.52
N PRO A 373 8.16 9.19 -9.86
CA PRO A 373 7.56 10.53 -9.96
C PRO A 373 7.47 11.10 -11.39
N HIS A 374 8.29 10.59 -12.32
CA HIS A 374 8.31 11.00 -13.74
C HIS A 374 8.05 9.81 -14.69
N ALA A 375 7.36 8.76 -14.20
CA ALA A 375 7.14 7.54 -14.97
C ALA A 375 6.30 7.72 -16.22
N SER A 376 5.34 8.64 -16.21
CA SER A 376 4.56 8.98 -17.41
C SER A 376 5.45 9.32 -18.60
N ASP A 377 6.50 10.10 -18.35
CA ASP A 377 7.36 10.65 -19.40
C ASP A 377 8.31 9.59 -19.95
N TRP A 378 9.03 8.87 -19.08
CA TRP A 378 10.01 7.89 -19.54
C TRP A 378 9.37 6.60 -20.07
N LEU A 379 8.18 6.21 -19.58
CA LEU A 379 7.43 5.07 -20.14
C LEU A 379 6.90 5.39 -21.54
N ALA A 380 6.33 6.59 -21.73
CA ALA A 380 5.83 7.01 -23.04
C ALA A 380 6.95 7.03 -24.09
N GLU A 381 8.12 7.55 -23.71
CA GLU A 381 9.30 7.61 -24.58
C GLU A 381 9.88 6.21 -24.84
N LEU A 382 9.89 5.31 -23.84
CA LEU A 382 10.26 3.90 -24.04
C LEU A 382 9.39 3.26 -25.13
N CYS A 383 8.07 3.47 -25.03
CA CYS A 383 7.10 2.87 -25.94
C CYS A 383 7.21 3.46 -27.35
N ALA A 384 7.60 4.74 -27.48
CA ALA A 384 7.88 5.38 -28.75
C ALA A 384 9.20 4.89 -29.39
N HIS A 385 10.15 4.43 -28.58
CA HIS A 385 11.49 4.01 -28.98
C HIS A 385 11.84 2.60 -28.47
N PRO A 386 11.13 1.55 -28.93
CA PRO A 386 11.31 0.18 -28.42
C PRO A 386 12.71 -0.39 -28.66
N GLU A 387 13.46 0.15 -29.63
CA GLU A 387 14.86 -0.21 -29.88
C GLU A 387 15.78 0.07 -28.69
N TRP A 388 15.38 0.91 -27.72
CA TRP A 388 16.18 1.13 -26.51
C TRP A 388 16.35 -0.13 -25.67
N LEU A 389 15.38 -1.05 -25.70
CA LEU A 389 15.44 -2.36 -25.03
C LEU A 389 16.48 -3.32 -25.65
N ASP A 390 17.12 -2.94 -26.75
CA ASP A 390 18.28 -3.65 -27.27
C ASP A 390 19.55 -3.42 -26.42
N SER A 391 19.55 -2.39 -25.57
CA SER A 391 20.65 -2.13 -24.63
C SER A 391 20.42 -2.85 -23.30
N PRO A 392 21.33 -3.75 -22.86
CA PRO A 392 21.24 -4.38 -21.54
C PRO A 392 21.15 -3.39 -20.37
N GLN A 393 21.73 -2.20 -20.49
CA GLN A 393 21.64 -1.17 -19.43
C GLN A 393 20.24 -0.56 -19.31
N VAL A 394 19.53 -0.37 -20.44
CA VAL A 394 18.13 0.07 -20.41
C VAL A 394 17.24 -1.04 -19.83
N MET A 395 17.50 -2.30 -20.23
CA MET A 395 16.78 -3.47 -19.74
C MET A 395 16.96 -3.63 -18.22
N GLN A 396 18.18 -3.45 -17.71
CA GLN A 396 18.49 -3.43 -16.28
C GLN A 396 17.68 -2.37 -15.54
N ALA A 397 17.73 -1.11 -15.99
CA ALA A 397 17.02 -0.01 -15.34
C ALA A 397 15.50 -0.23 -15.36
N LEU A 398 14.92 -0.64 -16.49
CA LEU A 398 13.50 -0.96 -16.56
C LEU A 398 13.13 -2.08 -15.59
N THR A 399 13.88 -3.18 -15.60
CA THR A 399 13.60 -4.34 -14.73
C THR A 399 13.68 -3.97 -13.26
N LEU A 400 14.69 -3.20 -12.85
CA LEU A 400 14.82 -2.72 -11.48
C LEU A 400 13.61 -1.84 -11.08
N ALA A 401 13.20 -0.92 -11.95
CA ALA A 401 12.05 -0.06 -11.70
C ALA A 401 10.78 -0.90 -11.53
N LEU A 402 10.50 -1.82 -12.46
CA LEU A 402 9.34 -2.71 -12.38
C LEU A 402 9.38 -3.62 -11.15
N THR A 403 10.54 -4.17 -10.80
CA THR A 403 10.72 -5.01 -9.60
C THR A 403 10.41 -4.23 -8.34
N SER A 404 10.87 -2.98 -8.23
CA SER A 404 10.67 -2.14 -7.05
C SER A 404 9.19 -1.85 -6.75
N ARG A 405 8.35 -1.73 -7.80
CA ARG A 405 6.93 -1.36 -7.65
C ARG A 405 5.98 -2.54 -7.74
N PHE A 406 6.26 -3.49 -8.62
CA PHE A 406 5.34 -4.57 -8.97
C PHE A 406 5.87 -5.96 -8.58
N GLY A 407 7.11 -6.09 -8.10
CA GLY A 407 7.70 -7.39 -7.77
C GLY A 407 7.00 -8.12 -6.62
N SER A 408 6.26 -7.40 -5.77
CA SER A 408 5.44 -8.01 -4.72
C SER A 408 4.13 -8.61 -5.25
N LEU A 409 3.69 -8.25 -6.46
CA LEU A 409 2.39 -8.58 -7.04
C LEU A 409 2.49 -9.78 -7.99
N PRO A 410 2.04 -10.98 -7.59
CA PRO A 410 2.25 -12.21 -8.37
C PRO A 410 1.66 -12.15 -9.78
N TRP A 411 0.50 -11.51 -9.93
CA TRP A 411 -0.21 -11.42 -11.21
C TRP A 411 0.45 -10.50 -12.23
N MET A 412 1.45 -9.70 -11.84
CA MET A 412 2.22 -8.85 -12.77
C MET A 412 3.37 -9.62 -13.45
N ALA A 413 3.78 -10.77 -12.91
CA ALA A 413 4.88 -11.58 -13.46
C ALA A 413 4.71 -11.90 -14.96
N PRO A 414 3.55 -12.39 -15.43
CA PRO A 414 3.42 -12.81 -16.83
C PRO A 414 3.48 -11.67 -17.85
N SER A 415 2.93 -10.50 -17.51
CA SER A 415 2.84 -9.37 -18.46
C SER A 415 4.07 -8.46 -18.43
N LEU A 416 4.79 -8.39 -17.31
CA LEU A 416 5.93 -7.49 -17.15
C LEU A 416 7.29 -8.20 -17.10
N PHE A 417 7.38 -9.34 -16.41
CA PHE A 417 8.67 -9.94 -16.08
C PHE A 417 9.04 -11.12 -16.98
N GLU A 418 8.11 -12.02 -17.29
CA GLU A 418 8.38 -13.17 -18.18
C GLU A 418 8.93 -12.76 -19.57
N PRO A 419 8.41 -11.72 -20.26
CA PRO A 419 8.95 -11.30 -21.55
C PRO A 419 10.40 -10.78 -21.46
N LEU A 420 10.73 -10.08 -20.36
CA LEU A 420 12.08 -9.59 -20.08
C LEU A 420 13.02 -10.75 -19.71
N ALA A 421 12.55 -11.73 -18.95
CA ALA A 421 13.30 -12.94 -18.60
C ALA A 421 13.67 -13.75 -19.84
N GLN A 422 12.70 -14.01 -20.72
CA GLN A 422 12.95 -14.69 -22.00
C GLN A 422 13.99 -13.96 -22.86
N ARG A 423 14.01 -12.62 -22.80
CA ARG A 423 15.01 -11.80 -23.50
C ARG A 423 16.40 -11.95 -22.89
N LEU A 424 16.53 -11.89 -21.55
CA LEU A 424 17.79 -12.14 -20.86
C LEU A 424 18.31 -13.54 -21.14
N GLU A 425 17.45 -14.55 -21.09
CA GLU A 425 17.83 -15.94 -21.34
C GLU A 425 18.40 -16.16 -22.73
N ARG A 426 17.91 -15.43 -23.74
CA ARG A 426 18.49 -15.45 -25.08
C ARG A 426 19.91 -14.89 -25.09
N TRP A 427 20.19 -13.84 -24.32
CA TRP A 427 21.56 -13.33 -24.15
C TRP A 427 22.45 -14.31 -23.39
N LEU A 428 21.95 -14.93 -22.32
CA LEU A 428 22.69 -15.97 -21.61
C LEU A 428 22.96 -17.20 -22.51
N THR A 429 22.06 -17.52 -23.44
CA THR A 429 22.30 -18.61 -24.42
C THR A 429 23.35 -18.23 -25.45
N GLN A 430 23.50 -16.95 -25.79
CA GLN A 430 24.62 -16.48 -26.61
C GLN A 430 25.95 -16.61 -25.87
N LEU A 431 25.97 -16.32 -24.55
CA LEU A 431 27.14 -16.47 -23.68
C LEU A 431 27.64 -17.92 -23.64
N ASP A 432 26.74 -18.90 -23.63
CA ASP A 432 27.08 -20.33 -23.67
C ASP A 432 27.88 -20.70 -24.95
N GLY A 433 27.72 -19.95 -26.04
CA GLY A 433 28.46 -20.13 -27.28
C GLY A 433 29.94 -19.71 -27.22
N VAL A 434 30.34 -18.96 -26.18
CA VAL A 434 31.71 -18.44 -26.01
C VAL A 434 32.61 -19.38 -25.21
N GLY A 435 32.03 -20.23 -24.35
CA GLY A 435 32.73 -21.25 -23.59
C GLY A 435 32.07 -21.58 -22.24
N ASP A 436 32.71 -22.44 -21.46
CA ASP A 436 32.20 -22.94 -20.16
C ASP A 436 32.84 -22.26 -18.93
N GLY A 437 33.56 -21.14 -19.13
CA GLY A 437 34.26 -20.43 -18.05
C GLY A 437 33.34 -19.70 -17.06
N PRO A 438 33.82 -19.22 -15.90
CA PRO A 438 32.97 -18.44 -15.00
C PRO A 438 32.56 -17.09 -15.61
N PHE A 439 31.37 -16.59 -15.26
CA PHE A 439 30.88 -15.26 -15.62
C PHE A 439 30.89 -14.38 -14.37
N VAL A 440 32.06 -13.79 -14.10
CA VAL A 440 32.37 -13.12 -12.83
C VAL A 440 31.72 -11.73 -12.79
N TRP A 441 31.20 -11.33 -11.62
CA TRP A 441 30.53 -10.04 -11.41
C TRP A 441 31.39 -8.82 -11.78
N ASP A 442 32.62 -8.75 -11.27
CA ASP A 442 33.53 -7.61 -11.46
C ASP A 442 34.23 -7.56 -12.83
N ALA A 443 33.95 -8.54 -13.72
CA ALA A 443 34.60 -8.62 -15.01
C ALA A 443 33.84 -7.82 -16.09
N ALA A 444 34.55 -6.87 -16.72
CA ALA A 444 34.01 -6.00 -17.78
C ALA A 444 32.62 -5.41 -17.42
N ASP A 445 31.60 -5.59 -18.26
CA ASP A 445 30.23 -5.10 -18.03
C ASP A 445 29.28 -6.19 -17.48
N ASN A 446 29.79 -7.33 -16.99
CA ASN A 446 28.99 -8.50 -16.59
C ASN A 446 27.90 -8.20 -15.55
N ALA A 447 28.21 -7.31 -14.59
CA ALA A 447 27.28 -6.87 -13.55
C ALA A 447 25.95 -6.34 -14.12
N VAL A 448 25.93 -5.81 -15.35
CA VAL A 448 24.70 -5.37 -16.01
C VAL A 448 23.72 -6.52 -16.19
N LEU A 449 24.17 -7.64 -16.77
CA LEU A 449 23.34 -8.81 -17.04
C LEU A 449 23.01 -9.58 -15.76
N LEU A 450 23.96 -9.71 -14.84
CA LEU A 450 23.76 -10.40 -13.56
C LEU A 450 22.75 -9.67 -12.67
N ARG A 451 22.85 -8.34 -12.54
CA ARG A 451 21.88 -7.54 -11.78
C ARG A 451 20.49 -7.56 -12.40
N THR A 452 20.42 -7.56 -13.73
CA THR A 452 19.15 -7.73 -14.46
C THR A 452 18.53 -9.09 -14.14
N GLY A 453 19.35 -10.15 -14.12
CA GLY A 453 18.92 -11.49 -13.73
C GLY A 453 18.39 -11.54 -12.30
N LEU A 454 19.11 -10.96 -11.33
CA LEU A 454 18.65 -10.87 -9.94
C LEU A 454 17.30 -10.14 -9.83
N ALA A 455 17.14 -9.01 -10.51
CA ALA A 455 15.89 -8.24 -10.50
C ALA A 455 14.71 -9.06 -11.05
N LEU A 456 14.93 -9.80 -12.15
CA LEU A 456 13.92 -10.70 -12.71
C LEU A 456 13.58 -11.86 -11.78
N VAL A 457 14.59 -12.48 -11.16
CA VAL A 457 14.39 -13.56 -10.19
C VAL A 457 13.48 -13.08 -9.05
N VAL A 458 13.77 -11.90 -8.48
CA VAL A 458 12.97 -11.30 -7.42
C VAL A 458 11.57 -10.93 -7.91
N GLY A 459 11.45 -10.28 -9.08
CA GLY A 459 10.16 -9.87 -9.64
C GLY A 459 9.23 -11.03 -10.01
N MET A 460 9.79 -12.21 -10.30
CA MET A 460 9.05 -13.43 -10.63
C MET A 460 8.84 -14.38 -9.45
N GLU A 461 9.45 -14.13 -8.29
CA GLU A 461 9.50 -15.06 -7.15
C GLU A 461 8.10 -15.50 -6.70
N ARG A 462 7.09 -14.65 -6.77
CA ARG A 462 5.72 -14.99 -6.37
C ARG A 462 4.81 -15.41 -7.52
N GLY A 463 5.00 -14.80 -8.69
CA GLY A 463 4.09 -14.95 -9.84
C GLY A 463 4.46 -16.03 -10.83
N ALA A 464 5.76 -16.30 -10.99
CA ALA A 464 6.32 -17.28 -11.91
C ALA A 464 7.46 -18.05 -11.22
N ARG A 465 7.14 -18.70 -10.08
CA ARG A 465 8.08 -19.41 -9.19
C ARG A 465 9.02 -20.35 -9.92
N GLU A 466 8.48 -21.19 -10.81
CA GLU A 466 9.28 -22.16 -11.57
C GLU A 466 10.31 -21.47 -12.47
N HIS A 467 9.88 -20.44 -13.20
CA HIS A 467 10.77 -19.69 -14.09
C HIS A 467 11.80 -18.87 -13.31
N SER A 468 11.40 -18.26 -12.19
CA SER A 468 12.29 -17.59 -11.23
C SER A 468 13.39 -18.53 -10.75
N ARG A 469 13.02 -19.77 -10.34
CA ARG A 469 13.96 -20.81 -9.91
C ARG A 469 14.94 -21.18 -11.02
N GLU A 470 14.44 -21.48 -12.21
CA GLU A 470 15.26 -21.89 -13.36
C GLU A 470 16.28 -20.80 -13.74
N LEU A 471 15.85 -19.54 -13.74
CA LEU A 471 16.74 -18.41 -13.98
C LEU A 471 17.78 -18.27 -12.85
N ALA A 472 17.40 -18.41 -11.59
CA ALA A 472 18.32 -18.35 -10.45
C ALA A 472 19.35 -19.48 -10.48
N GLU A 473 18.95 -20.72 -10.77
CA GLU A 473 19.85 -21.87 -10.94
C GLU A 473 20.83 -21.66 -12.09
N ARG A 474 20.35 -21.06 -13.20
CA ARG A 474 21.22 -20.69 -14.32
C ARG A 474 22.25 -19.65 -13.92
N LEU A 475 21.85 -18.58 -13.23
CA LEU A 475 22.76 -17.54 -12.76
C LEU A 475 23.79 -18.08 -11.77
N LEU A 476 23.41 -18.98 -10.85
CA LEU A 476 24.35 -19.65 -9.94
C LEU A 476 25.38 -20.53 -10.65
N THR A 477 25.00 -21.12 -11.79
CA THR A 477 25.92 -21.91 -12.61
C THR A 477 26.95 -21.00 -13.30
N LEU A 478 26.56 -19.77 -13.65
CA LEU A 478 27.42 -18.77 -14.27
C LEU A 478 28.34 -18.08 -13.26
N ASP A 479 27.83 -17.75 -12.07
CA ASP A 479 28.55 -17.13 -10.97
C ASP A 479 28.72 -18.07 -9.76
N ALA A 480 29.82 -18.82 -9.76
CA ALA A 480 30.13 -19.76 -8.69
C ALA A 480 30.36 -19.11 -7.31
N GLN A 481 30.67 -17.80 -7.27
CA GLN A 481 30.88 -17.06 -6.02
C GLN A 481 29.57 -16.68 -5.33
N ASP A 482 28.43 -16.85 -6.02
CA ASP A 482 27.12 -16.41 -5.54
C ASP A 482 27.13 -14.94 -5.08
N SER A 483 27.69 -14.07 -5.91
CA SER A 483 27.81 -12.63 -5.65
C SER A 483 26.44 -11.96 -5.49
N LEU A 484 25.40 -12.62 -6.00
CA LEU A 484 24.00 -12.22 -5.96
C LEU A 484 23.22 -12.76 -4.75
N GLY A 485 23.79 -13.69 -3.97
CA GLY A 485 23.12 -14.32 -2.84
C GLY A 485 21.91 -15.19 -3.21
N LEU A 486 21.89 -15.75 -4.43
CA LEU A 486 20.79 -16.55 -4.97
C LEU A 486 20.72 -17.96 -4.36
N ARG A 487 21.79 -18.45 -3.73
CA ARG A 487 21.83 -19.83 -3.23
C ARG A 487 20.81 -20.09 -2.12
N GLU A 488 20.61 -19.13 -1.22
CA GLU A 488 19.59 -19.26 -0.17
C GLU A 488 18.17 -19.30 -0.76
N LEU A 489 17.90 -18.47 -1.77
CA LEU A 489 16.62 -18.41 -2.45
C LEU A 489 16.30 -19.74 -3.17
N VAL A 490 17.23 -20.26 -3.98
CA VAL A 490 17.06 -21.54 -4.69
C VAL A 490 16.85 -22.68 -3.70
N LEU A 491 17.61 -22.69 -2.60
CA LEU A 491 17.47 -23.71 -1.57
C LEU A 491 16.09 -23.68 -0.91
N ASP A 492 15.57 -22.50 -0.57
CA ASP A 492 14.22 -22.35 -0.03
C ASP A 492 13.18 -22.90 -1.02
N GLN A 493 13.20 -22.46 -2.28
CA GLN A 493 12.25 -22.90 -3.30
C GLN A 493 12.26 -24.43 -3.48
N LEU A 494 13.44 -25.06 -3.55
CA LEU A 494 13.56 -26.52 -3.66
C LEU A 494 13.00 -27.24 -2.43
N LEU A 495 13.21 -26.71 -1.23
CA LEU A 495 12.67 -27.28 0.00
C LEU A 495 11.14 -27.17 0.05
N ARG A 496 10.56 -26.06 -0.40
CA ARG A 496 9.10 -25.89 -0.47
C ARG A 496 8.43 -26.88 -1.42
N GLU A 497 9.11 -27.22 -2.51
CA GLU A 497 8.66 -28.22 -3.48
C GLU A 497 8.89 -29.68 -3.02
N GLY A 498 9.59 -29.89 -1.91
CA GLY A 498 9.98 -31.22 -1.44
C GLY A 498 11.12 -31.86 -2.26
N SER A 499 11.85 -31.08 -3.04
CA SER A 499 13.02 -31.50 -3.83
C SER A 499 14.28 -31.62 -2.95
N ASP A 500 14.19 -32.34 -1.83
CA ASP A 500 15.23 -32.35 -0.78
C ASP A 500 16.61 -32.82 -1.30
N GLN A 501 16.65 -33.73 -2.27
CA GLN A 501 17.89 -34.21 -2.86
C GLN A 501 18.63 -33.11 -3.65
N ARG A 502 17.90 -32.34 -4.46
CA ARG A 502 18.47 -31.18 -5.19
C ARG A 502 18.89 -30.08 -4.23
N ALA A 503 18.09 -29.85 -3.17
CA ALA A 503 18.45 -28.91 -2.12
C ALA A 503 19.81 -29.27 -1.49
N LEU A 504 20.07 -30.57 -1.23
CA LEU A 504 21.39 -31.00 -0.76
C LEU A 504 22.50 -30.70 -1.76
N GLU A 505 22.31 -31.01 -3.04
CA GLU A 505 23.30 -30.76 -4.10
C GLU A 505 23.71 -29.28 -4.16
N VAL A 506 22.73 -28.37 -4.13
CA VAL A 506 22.97 -26.92 -4.09
C VAL A 506 23.69 -26.53 -2.79
N SER A 507 23.27 -27.09 -1.65
CA SER A 507 23.87 -26.75 -0.36
C SER A 507 25.35 -27.15 -0.23
N TYR A 508 25.80 -28.19 -0.95
CA TYR A 508 27.17 -28.71 -0.88
C TYR A 508 28.15 -28.00 -1.79
N GLN A 509 27.67 -27.13 -2.68
CA GLN A 509 28.56 -26.34 -3.52
C GLN A 509 29.50 -25.47 -2.66
N PRO A 510 30.80 -25.37 -3.01
CA PRO A 510 31.75 -24.54 -2.28
C PRO A 510 31.25 -23.10 -2.13
N MET A 511 31.47 -22.52 -0.95
CA MET A 511 31.17 -21.12 -0.63
C MET A 511 32.33 -20.51 0.12
N GLU A 512 32.64 -19.24 -0.15
CA GLU A 512 33.64 -18.50 0.62
C GLU A 512 33.15 -18.22 2.04
N THR A 513 31.88 -17.86 2.17
CA THR A 513 31.24 -17.57 3.46
C THR A 513 30.10 -18.56 3.70
N ALA A 514 30.07 -19.16 4.89
CA ALA A 514 28.99 -20.05 5.28
C ALA A 514 27.73 -19.24 5.62
N LEU A 515 26.67 -19.45 4.85
CA LEU A 515 25.39 -18.76 5.01
C LEU A 515 24.44 -19.53 5.94
N LEU A 516 23.76 -18.83 6.84
CA LEU A 516 22.86 -19.44 7.82
C LEU A 516 21.71 -20.20 7.14
N GLY A 517 21.07 -19.59 6.14
CA GLY A 517 19.95 -20.19 5.42
C GLY A 517 20.36 -21.47 4.70
N VAL A 518 21.58 -21.50 4.14
CA VAL A 518 22.11 -22.71 3.47
C VAL A 518 22.33 -23.85 4.46
N MET A 519 22.95 -23.60 5.61
CA MET A 519 23.20 -24.66 6.60
C MET A 519 21.91 -25.18 7.23
N MET A 520 20.98 -24.28 7.55
CA MET A 520 19.68 -24.67 8.09
C MET A 520 18.83 -25.42 7.06
N GLY A 521 18.83 -24.99 5.79
CA GLY A 521 18.16 -25.69 4.72
C GLY A 521 18.74 -27.09 4.46
N ARG A 522 20.08 -27.23 4.53
CA ARG A 522 20.75 -28.54 4.49
C ARG A 522 20.29 -29.44 5.63
N ALA A 523 20.22 -28.92 6.86
CA ALA A 523 19.74 -29.68 8.01
C ALA A 523 18.28 -30.16 7.82
N LEU A 524 17.41 -29.31 7.27
CA LEU A 524 16.03 -29.68 6.95
C LEU A 524 15.94 -30.77 5.87
N ALA A 525 16.65 -30.62 4.76
CA ALA A 525 16.70 -31.63 3.69
C ALA A 525 17.22 -32.98 4.20
N LEU A 526 18.32 -32.98 4.98
CA LEU A 526 18.87 -34.20 5.57
C LEU A 526 17.88 -34.86 6.55
N TYR A 527 17.16 -34.06 7.34
CA TYR A 527 16.13 -34.58 8.24
C TYR A 527 14.98 -35.23 7.47
N ARG A 528 14.48 -34.60 6.40
CA ARG A 528 13.41 -35.14 5.55
C ARG A 528 13.82 -36.41 4.80
N LEU A 529 15.10 -36.53 4.47
CA LEU A 529 15.70 -37.72 3.87
C LEU A 529 16.12 -38.79 4.90
N GLU A 530 15.75 -38.63 6.18
CA GLU A 530 16.05 -39.55 7.29
C GLU A 530 17.56 -39.75 7.55
N ARG A 531 18.41 -38.81 7.11
CA ARG A 531 19.87 -38.80 7.33
C ARG A 531 20.22 -38.05 8.60
N PHE A 532 19.73 -38.53 9.73
CA PHE A 532 19.72 -37.79 11.01
C PHE A 532 21.10 -37.44 11.58
N ASP A 533 22.10 -38.31 11.42
CA ASP A 533 23.46 -38.05 11.90
C ASP A 533 24.08 -36.84 11.19
N GLU A 534 23.91 -36.78 9.87
CA GLU A 534 24.37 -35.67 9.05
C GLU A 534 23.54 -34.41 9.30
N ALA A 535 22.23 -34.55 9.49
CA ALA A 535 21.35 -33.44 9.86
C ALA A 535 21.79 -32.77 11.17
N ARG A 536 22.20 -33.57 12.17
CA ARG A 536 22.75 -33.07 13.44
C ARG A 536 24.07 -32.34 13.25
N GLU A 537 24.93 -32.79 12.34
CA GLU A 537 26.19 -32.10 12.03
C GLU A 537 25.91 -30.73 11.39
N ALA A 538 25.08 -30.70 10.34
CA ALA A 538 24.67 -29.47 9.67
C ALA A 538 24.01 -28.48 10.64
N LEU A 539 23.21 -28.98 11.59
CA LEU A 539 22.59 -28.14 12.62
C LEU A 539 23.63 -27.56 13.60
N ARG A 540 24.67 -28.32 13.96
CA ARG A 540 25.78 -27.83 14.79
C ARG A 540 26.60 -26.76 14.07
N GLU A 541 26.83 -26.93 12.77
CA GLU A 541 27.44 -25.89 11.91
C GLU A 541 26.59 -24.62 11.88
N ALA A 542 25.28 -24.74 11.67
CA ALA A 542 24.36 -23.59 11.66
C ALA A 542 24.35 -22.83 13.00
N GLN A 543 24.38 -23.54 14.14
CA GLN A 543 24.47 -22.93 15.46
C GLN A 543 25.80 -22.20 15.69
N ALA A 544 26.89 -22.70 15.10
CA ALA A 544 28.19 -22.04 15.18
C ALA A 544 28.20 -20.72 14.40
N ILE A 545 27.43 -20.63 13.30
CA ILE A 545 27.22 -19.40 12.53
C ILE A 545 26.32 -18.42 13.29
N ASN A 546 25.17 -18.89 13.78
CA ASN A 546 24.21 -18.06 14.51
C ASN A 546 23.64 -18.79 15.73
N GLY A 547 24.15 -18.44 16.92
CA GLY A 547 23.72 -19.04 18.19
C GLY A 547 22.27 -18.72 18.60
N HIS A 548 21.59 -17.79 17.92
CA HIS A 548 20.20 -17.41 18.24
C HIS A 548 19.15 -18.21 17.44
N VAL A 549 19.54 -18.93 16.38
CA VAL A 549 18.61 -19.52 15.41
C VAL A 549 17.63 -20.52 16.04
N LEU A 550 18.11 -21.40 16.93
CA LEU A 550 17.27 -22.40 17.58
C LEU A 550 16.27 -21.80 18.56
N GLU A 551 16.72 -20.87 19.41
CA GLU A 551 15.85 -20.14 20.34
C GLU A 551 14.70 -19.45 19.57
N MET A 552 15.04 -18.85 18.43
CA MET A 552 14.11 -18.10 17.59
C MET A 552 13.07 -18.99 16.90
N LEU A 553 13.49 -20.14 16.36
CA LEU A 553 12.59 -21.08 15.68
C LEU A 553 11.66 -21.82 16.65
N CYS A 554 12.20 -22.25 17.79
CA CYS A 554 11.47 -23.00 18.81
C CYS A 554 10.46 -22.15 19.59
N ASN A 555 10.70 -20.84 19.72
CA ASN A 555 9.76 -19.95 20.38
C ASN A 555 8.65 -19.48 19.42
N GLU A 556 7.45 -20.00 19.63
CA GLU A 556 6.26 -19.63 18.85
C GLU A 556 5.95 -18.13 18.96
N GLN A 557 6.11 -17.53 20.15
CA GLN A 557 5.86 -16.12 20.45
C GLN A 557 7.14 -15.28 20.47
N ALA A 558 8.14 -15.63 19.66
CA ALA A 558 9.36 -14.86 19.54
C ALA A 558 9.04 -13.38 19.21
N ARG A 559 9.66 -12.45 19.94
CA ARG A 559 9.45 -11.01 19.71
C ARG A 559 10.10 -10.59 18.39
N ALA A 560 9.35 -9.83 17.59
CA ALA A 560 9.84 -9.25 16.36
C ALA A 560 11.10 -8.41 16.60
N VAL A 561 12.08 -8.57 15.72
CA VAL A 561 13.33 -7.80 15.70
C VAL A 561 13.24 -6.85 14.50
N SER A 562 13.51 -5.57 14.73
CA SER A 562 13.55 -4.60 13.63
C SER A 562 14.69 -4.96 12.68
N LEU A 563 14.38 -5.11 11.40
CA LEU A 563 15.39 -5.23 10.36
C LEU A 563 16.03 -3.86 10.08
N PRO A 564 17.29 -3.81 9.60
CA PRO A 564 17.91 -2.56 9.19
C PRO A 564 17.25 -2.00 7.94
N ALA A 565 17.36 -0.67 7.73
CA ALA A 565 16.82 0.01 6.56
C ALA A 565 17.42 -0.50 5.23
N SER A 566 18.63 -1.06 5.27
CA SER A 566 19.30 -1.71 4.13
C SER A 566 18.76 -3.11 3.79
N GLY A 567 17.76 -3.61 4.53
CA GLY A 567 17.12 -4.91 4.30
C GLY A 567 17.94 -6.13 4.76
N LEU A 568 19.27 -6.08 4.68
CA LEU A 568 20.15 -7.22 5.00
C LEU A 568 20.66 -7.16 6.46
N PRO A 569 20.31 -8.13 7.33
CA PRO A 569 20.82 -8.19 8.69
C PRO A 569 22.30 -8.57 8.73
N ALA A 570 23.01 -8.13 9.77
CA ALA A 570 24.40 -8.51 9.97
C ALA A 570 24.52 -10.03 10.23
N PRO A 571 25.50 -10.73 9.63
CA PRO A 571 25.73 -12.15 9.87
C PRO A 571 25.93 -12.48 11.35
N GLY A 572 25.34 -13.60 11.81
CA GLY A 572 25.36 -14.06 13.20
C GLY A 572 24.46 -13.27 14.17
N SER A 573 23.76 -12.24 13.68
CA SER A 573 22.94 -11.38 14.54
C SER A 573 21.59 -12.01 14.90
N ARG A 574 20.95 -11.49 15.95
CA ARG A 574 19.55 -11.82 16.28
C ARG A 574 18.57 -11.44 15.15
N ALA A 575 18.91 -10.43 14.36
CA ALA A 575 18.10 -9.99 13.21
C ALA A 575 18.15 -11.00 12.05
N GLU A 576 19.31 -11.61 11.80
CA GLU A 576 19.47 -12.69 10.80
C GLU A 576 18.68 -13.94 11.22
N ALA A 577 18.76 -14.34 12.50
CA ALA A 577 17.95 -15.45 13.02
C ALA A 577 16.44 -15.17 12.93
N TRP A 578 16.02 -13.91 13.14
CA TRP A 578 14.63 -13.50 12.97
C TRP A 578 14.20 -13.56 11.51
N GLN A 579 15.04 -13.09 10.57
CA GLN A 579 14.78 -13.18 9.13
C GLN A 579 14.59 -14.65 8.69
N TYR A 580 15.52 -15.54 9.07
CA TYR A 580 15.40 -16.97 8.76
C TYR A 580 14.12 -17.58 9.35
N ARG A 581 13.76 -17.23 10.59
CA ARG A 581 12.51 -17.70 11.22
C ARG A 581 11.28 -17.25 10.42
N THR A 582 11.24 -15.99 9.99
CA THR A 582 10.12 -15.45 9.21
C THR A 582 9.97 -16.18 7.89
N LEU A 583 11.08 -16.47 7.20
CA LEU A 583 11.06 -17.13 5.90
C LEU A 583 10.75 -18.64 5.99
N MET A 584 11.38 -19.37 6.92
CA MET A 584 11.45 -20.84 6.83
C MET A 584 10.73 -21.61 7.94
N ARG A 585 10.22 -20.97 8.99
CA ARG A 585 9.64 -21.70 10.13
C ARG A 585 8.43 -22.55 9.73
N ASP A 586 7.64 -22.09 8.77
CA ASP A 586 6.52 -22.83 8.18
C ASP A 586 6.98 -24.17 7.61
N GLN A 587 8.11 -24.23 6.91
CA GLN A 587 8.67 -25.45 6.35
C GLN A 587 9.06 -26.47 7.43
N TRP A 588 9.61 -26.00 8.55
CA TRP A 588 9.88 -26.82 9.72
C TRP A 588 8.59 -27.31 10.39
N ALA A 589 7.57 -26.46 10.50
CA ALA A 589 6.29 -26.80 11.11
C ALA A 589 5.50 -27.84 10.30
N ASN A 590 5.53 -27.71 8.97
CA ASN A 590 4.86 -28.61 8.04
C ASN A 590 5.59 -29.96 7.90
N THR A 591 6.84 -30.05 8.35
CA THR A 591 7.61 -31.30 8.34
C THR A 591 7.38 -32.09 9.63
N ARG A 592 6.86 -33.32 9.50
CA ARG A 592 6.49 -34.16 10.64
C ARG A 592 7.64 -34.32 11.64
N GLY A 593 7.42 -33.82 12.86
CA GLY A 593 8.36 -33.94 13.99
C GLY A 593 9.61 -33.07 13.91
N ALA A 594 9.82 -32.28 12.84
CA ALA A 594 11.07 -31.55 12.63
C ALA A 594 11.27 -30.42 13.64
N LEU A 595 10.23 -29.62 13.93
CA LEU A 595 10.30 -28.59 14.99
C LEU A 595 10.63 -29.18 16.36
N VAL A 596 9.98 -30.29 16.74
CA VAL A 596 10.27 -30.94 18.02
C VAL A 596 11.73 -31.42 18.05
N TRP A 597 12.32 -31.75 16.89
CA TRP A 597 13.68 -32.30 16.79
C TRP A 597 14.70 -31.17 16.88
N LEU A 598 14.41 -30.03 16.26
CA LEU A 598 15.20 -28.81 16.44
C LEU A 598 15.29 -28.38 17.92
N CYS A 599 14.19 -28.50 18.67
CA CYS A 599 14.14 -28.05 20.06
C CYS A 599 14.74 -29.05 21.05
N ASP A 600 14.86 -30.33 20.65
CA ASP A 600 15.57 -31.36 21.41
C ASP A 600 16.31 -32.32 20.46
N PRO A 601 17.50 -31.94 19.97
CA PRO A 601 18.24 -32.72 18.98
C PRO A 601 18.87 -34.01 19.54
N GLU A 602 18.97 -34.10 20.87
CA GLU A 602 19.56 -35.23 21.60
C GLU A 602 18.53 -36.22 22.15
N SER A 603 17.23 -35.90 22.10
CA SER A 603 16.18 -36.84 22.47
C SER A 603 16.21 -38.09 21.56
N PRO A 604 16.33 -39.31 22.11
CA PRO A 604 16.03 -40.53 21.36
C PRO A 604 14.54 -40.51 21.02
N ARG A 605 14.18 -40.89 19.79
CA ARG A 605 12.77 -40.85 19.37
C ARG A 605 12.18 -42.23 19.13
N ASP A 606 11.01 -42.40 19.74
CA ASP A 606 9.96 -43.36 19.41
C ASP A 606 9.29 -43.02 18.07
#